data_AF-A0A951MWW3-F1
#
_entry.id   AF-A0A951MWW3-F1
#
_cell.length_a   1.000
_cell.length_b   1.000
_cell.length_c   1.000
_cell.angle_alpha   90.00
_cell.angle_beta   90.00
_cell.angle_gamma   90.00
#
_symmetry.space_group_name_H-M   'P 1'
#
loop_
_entity.id
_entity.type
_entity.pdbx_description
1 polymer ?
#
loop_
_entity_poly.entity_id
_entity_poly.type
_entity_poly.pdbx_seq_one_letter_code
_entity_poly.pdbx_strand_id
1 'polypeptide(L)'
;MADEFDEEPRLDDHESALVRQDLQDLSRFEDTFAAEGYRGVSVFCHDCEEEHFYPWAMLRENLQALLETGETPVHEPAFAPEPDQYVPWEYARGYVDALADVGVHERVDVDACPRCRWLIPQQLREGNFCPRCGTPLLRERLRRVLTGRGVPDVDAVLRAAGLPG
;
A
#
# COMPACT_ATOMS: atom_id res chain seq x y z
N MET A 1 17.13 -50.87 -4.81
CA MET A 1 18.32 -50.06 -5.13
C MET A 1 17.87 -49.02 -6.13
N ALA A 2 18.26 -47.77 -5.84
CA ALA A 2 17.84 -46.50 -6.43
C ALA A 2 16.45 -46.01 -5.98
N ASP A 3 16.48 -44.96 -5.16
CA ASP A 3 15.37 -44.11 -4.71
C ASP A 3 14.52 -43.65 -5.89
N GLU A 4 13.20 -43.76 -5.75
CA GLU A 4 12.26 -42.87 -6.41
C GLU A 4 12.53 -41.47 -5.86
N PHE A 5 12.96 -40.57 -6.74
CA PHE A 5 13.20 -39.17 -6.43
C PHE A 5 11.90 -38.55 -5.91
N ASP A 6 11.84 -38.30 -4.60
CA ASP A 6 11.01 -37.26 -4.00
C ASP A 6 11.38 -35.93 -4.67
N GLU A 7 10.68 -35.54 -5.73
CA GLU A 7 10.88 -34.28 -6.41
C GLU A 7 9.52 -33.64 -6.70
N GLU A 8 8.86 -33.10 -5.66
CA GLU A 8 7.83 -32.06 -5.82
C GLU A 8 7.90 -31.05 -4.67
N PRO A 9 7.62 -29.75 -4.89
CA PRO A 9 7.55 -29.02 -6.16
C PRO A 9 8.44 -27.76 -6.14
N ARG A 10 9.41 -27.66 -7.07
CA ARG A 10 9.87 -26.33 -7.47
C ARG A 10 8.76 -25.74 -8.33
N LEU A 11 8.35 -24.52 -8.03
CA LEU A 11 7.41 -23.78 -8.87
C LEU A 11 7.86 -23.83 -10.32
N ASP A 12 6.91 -24.04 -11.23
CA ASP A 12 7.19 -23.90 -12.65
C ASP A 12 7.44 -22.42 -13.03
N ASP A 13 7.81 -22.18 -14.29
CA ASP A 13 8.11 -20.82 -14.76
C ASP A 13 6.91 -19.87 -14.68
N HIS A 14 5.70 -20.40 -14.89
CA HIS A 14 4.45 -19.64 -14.85
C HIS A 14 4.06 -19.29 -13.41
N GLU A 15 4.07 -20.28 -12.51
CA GLU A 15 3.84 -20.11 -11.08
C GLU A 15 4.85 -19.11 -10.49
N SER A 16 6.13 -19.27 -10.83
CA SER A 16 7.17 -18.32 -10.43
C SER A 16 6.94 -16.91 -10.95
N ALA A 17 6.38 -16.75 -12.16
CA ALA A 17 6.03 -15.44 -12.69
C ALA A 17 4.87 -14.80 -11.91
N LEU A 18 3.86 -15.57 -11.52
CA LEU A 18 2.74 -15.10 -10.69
C LEU A 18 3.22 -14.64 -9.30
N VAL A 19 4.05 -15.43 -8.62
CA VAL A 19 4.56 -15.04 -7.29
C VAL A 19 5.45 -13.80 -7.36
N ARG A 20 6.23 -13.63 -8.44
CA ARG A 20 6.99 -12.39 -8.68
C ARG A 20 6.08 -11.18 -8.94
N GLN A 21 4.92 -11.38 -9.56
CA GLN A 21 3.92 -10.33 -9.72
C GLN A 21 3.33 -9.95 -8.36
N ASP A 22 2.97 -10.93 -7.53
CA ASP A 22 2.43 -10.65 -6.19
C ASP A 22 3.44 -9.92 -5.29
N LEU A 23 4.74 -10.20 -5.41
CA LEU A 23 5.79 -9.41 -4.74
C LEU A 23 5.84 -7.95 -5.20
N GLN A 24 5.66 -7.70 -6.50
CA GLN A 24 5.62 -6.33 -7.04
C GLN A 24 4.37 -5.60 -6.57
N ASP A 25 3.23 -6.28 -6.59
CA ASP A 25 1.95 -5.74 -6.12
C ASP A 25 2.04 -5.40 -4.63
N LEU A 26 2.55 -6.32 -3.79
CA LEU A 26 2.76 -6.09 -2.36
C LEU A 26 3.63 -4.87 -2.08
N SER A 27 4.71 -4.68 -2.84
CA SER A 27 5.57 -3.47 -2.72
C SER A 27 4.78 -2.20 -2.98
N ARG A 28 3.97 -2.17 -4.04
CA ARG A 28 3.14 -1.00 -4.38
C ARG A 28 2.05 -0.76 -3.34
N PHE A 29 1.49 -1.81 -2.77
CA PHE A 29 0.50 -1.71 -1.69
C PHE A 29 1.12 -1.06 -0.46
N GLU A 30 2.29 -1.53 -0.03
CA GLU A 30 2.98 -0.94 1.12
C GLU A 30 3.33 0.53 0.87
N ASP A 31 3.91 0.87 -0.29
CA ASP A 31 4.21 2.26 -0.66
C ASP A 31 2.97 3.17 -0.64
N THR A 32 1.81 2.62 -1.02
CA THR A 32 0.55 3.37 -1.09
C THR A 32 -0.10 3.56 0.29
N PHE A 33 -0.16 2.50 1.09
CA PHE A 33 -1.00 2.39 2.28
C PHE A 33 -0.24 2.54 3.61
N ALA A 34 1.07 2.25 3.67
CA ALA A 34 1.82 2.30 4.93
C ALA A 34 1.82 3.70 5.55
N ALA A 35 1.91 4.75 4.73
CA ALA A 35 1.84 6.15 5.18
C ALA A 35 0.50 6.55 5.80
N GLU A 36 -0.56 5.75 5.59
CA GLU A 36 -1.88 5.94 6.20
C GLU A 36 -2.05 5.17 7.51
N GLY A 37 -1.06 4.35 7.91
CA GLY A 37 -1.07 3.57 9.14
C GLY A 37 -1.39 2.09 8.95
N TYR A 38 -1.60 1.62 7.73
CA TYR A 38 -1.78 0.20 7.45
C TYR A 38 -0.47 -0.57 7.68
N ARG A 39 -0.56 -1.73 8.33
CA ARG A 39 0.57 -2.58 8.70
C ARG A 39 0.74 -3.81 7.80
N GLY A 40 -0.20 -4.04 6.92
CA GLY A 40 -0.23 -5.23 6.07
C GLY A 40 -1.50 -5.33 5.23
N VAL A 41 -1.73 -6.53 4.71
CA VAL A 41 -2.93 -6.89 3.96
C VAL A 41 -3.79 -7.91 4.71
N SER A 42 -5.08 -7.92 4.42
CA SER A 42 -5.96 -9.05 4.73
C SER A 42 -6.26 -9.83 3.45
N VAL A 43 -6.30 -11.16 3.57
CA VAL A 43 -6.62 -12.09 2.48
C VAL A 43 -7.67 -13.06 2.99
N PHE A 44 -8.82 -13.12 2.33
CA PHE A 44 -9.83 -14.12 2.64
C PHE A 44 -9.37 -15.50 2.15
N CYS A 45 -9.19 -16.43 3.08
CA CYS A 45 -8.84 -17.82 2.77
C CYS A 45 -10.12 -18.64 2.60
N HIS A 46 -10.36 -19.16 1.40
CA HIS A 46 -11.55 -19.98 1.12
C HIS A 46 -11.54 -21.33 1.85
N ASP A 47 -10.36 -21.89 2.14
CA ASP A 47 -10.25 -23.18 2.84
C ASP A 47 -10.51 -23.04 4.34
N CYS A 48 -10.07 -21.92 4.93
CA CYS A 48 -10.29 -21.63 6.35
C CYS A 48 -11.61 -20.91 6.63
N GLU A 49 -12.25 -20.35 5.58
CA GLU A 49 -13.43 -19.48 5.66
C GLU A 49 -13.23 -18.23 6.54
N GLU A 50 -12.00 -17.73 6.64
CA GLU A 50 -11.60 -16.63 7.53
C GLU A 50 -10.64 -15.65 6.83
N GLU A 51 -10.54 -14.42 7.36
CA GLU A 51 -9.57 -13.41 6.93
C GLU A 51 -8.20 -13.67 7.59
N HIS A 52 -7.17 -13.84 6.76
CA HIS A 52 -5.79 -13.94 7.21
C HIS A 52 -5.12 -12.56 7.12
N PHE A 53 -4.53 -12.12 8.24
CA PHE A 53 -3.85 -10.83 8.34
C PHE A 53 -2.35 -11.01 8.22
N TYR A 54 -1.75 -10.47 7.16
CA TYR A 54 -0.32 -10.57 6.91
C TYR A 54 0.35 -9.20 7.03
N PRO A 55 1.22 -9.00 8.03
CA PRO A 55 2.11 -7.84 8.06
C PRO A 55 2.96 -7.75 6.79
N TRP A 56 3.30 -6.53 6.36
CA TRP A 56 4.06 -6.30 5.11
C TRP A 56 5.32 -7.15 4.99
N ALA A 57 6.15 -7.16 6.05
CA ALA A 57 7.39 -7.93 6.08
C ALA A 57 7.15 -9.44 6.01
N MET A 58 6.16 -9.94 6.76
CA MET A 58 5.82 -11.37 6.81
C MET A 58 5.38 -11.88 5.44
N LEU A 59 4.46 -11.19 4.75
CA LEU A 59 4.01 -11.67 3.44
C LEU A 59 5.12 -11.61 2.40
N ARG A 60 5.98 -10.59 2.47
CA ARG A 60 7.15 -10.49 1.59
C ARG A 60 8.10 -11.67 1.79
N GLU A 61 8.43 -11.99 3.04
CA GLU A 61 9.29 -13.12 3.39
C GLU A 61 8.67 -14.44 2.91
N ASN A 62 7.35 -14.63 3.06
CA ASN A 62 6.63 -15.80 2.58
C ASN A 62 6.73 -15.98 1.07
N LEU A 63 6.46 -14.92 0.30
CA LEU A 63 6.51 -14.97 -1.16
C LEU A 63 7.94 -15.16 -1.68
N GLN A 64 8.94 -14.58 -1.00
CA GLN A 64 10.35 -14.81 -1.31
C GLN A 64 10.76 -16.25 -1.05
N ALA A 65 10.41 -16.81 0.11
CA ALA A 65 10.66 -18.21 0.43
C ALA A 65 9.97 -19.14 -0.56
N LEU A 66 8.70 -18.89 -0.90
CA LEU A 66 7.97 -19.66 -1.90
C LEU A 66 8.67 -19.69 -3.27
N LEU A 67 9.28 -18.58 -3.70
CA LEU A 67 10.10 -18.54 -4.93
C LEU A 67 11.41 -19.32 -4.83
N GLU A 68 12.03 -19.33 -3.65
CA GLU A 68 13.34 -19.94 -3.44
C GLU A 68 13.25 -21.46 -3.21
N THR A 69 12.26 -21.88 -2.42
CA THR A 69 12.13 -23.26 -1.92
C THR A 69 10.95 -24.01 -2.53
N GLY A 70 9.98 -23.32 -3.14
CA GLY A 70 8.73 -23.93 -3.59
C GLY A 70 7.71 -24.11 -2.46
N GLU A 71 8.03 -23.69 -1.24
CA GLU A 71 7.19 -23.87 -0.06
C GLU A 71 6.98 -22.55 0.69
N THR A 72 5.74 -22.28 1.08
CA THR A 72 5.43 -21.16 1.97
C THR A 72 5.77 -21.56 3.41
N PRO A 73 6.62 -20.81 4.14
CA PRO A 73 6.92 -21.11 5.52
C PRO A 73 5.66 -21.03 6.38
N VAL A 74 5.52 -21.95 7.33
CA VAL A 74 4.45 -21.87 8.32
C VAL A 74 4.84 -20.79 9.34
N HIS A 75 4.24 -19.62 9.20
CA HIS A 75 4.30 -18.58 10.21
C HIS A 75 3.11 -18.68 11.15
N GLU A 76 3.34 -18.41 12.43
CA GLU A 76 2.24 -18.23 13.37
C GLU A 76 1.41 -17.00 12.95
N PRO A 77 0.07 -17.07 13.01
CA PRO A 77 -0.78 -15.93 12.71
C PRO A 77 -0.41 -14.72 13.55
N ALA A 78 -0.65 -13.51 13.02
CA ALA A 78 -0.52 -12.30 13.81
C ALA A 78 -1.34 -12.41 15.10
N PHE A 79 -0.71 -12.22 16.27
CA PHE A 79 -1.42 -12.30 17.54
C PHE A 79 -2.37 -11.12 17.70
N ALA A 80 -3.68 -11.40 17.84
CA ALA A 80 -4.75 -10.42 18.02
C ALA A 80 -4.68 -9.24 17.03
N PRO A 81 -4.82 -9.50 15.71
CA PRO A 81 -4.71 -8.44 14.71
C PRO A 81 -5.88 -7.46 14.86
N GLU A 82 -5.57 -6.16 14.84
CA GLU A 82 -6.54 -5.08 14.69
C GLU A 82 -6.95 -5.02 13.20
N PRO A 83 -8.18 -5.44 12.81
CA PRO A 83 -8.52 -5.63 11.40
C PRO A 83 -8.50 -4.35 10.57
N ASP A 84 -8.77 -3.21 11.18
CA ASP A 84 -8.75 -1.88 10.56
C ASP A 84 -7.35 -1.40 10.17
N GLN A 85 -6.31 -2.09 10.63
CA GLN A 85 -4.91 -1.80 10.31
C GLN A 85 -4.36 -2.68 9.17
N TYR A 86 -5.22 -3.45 8.51
CA TYR A 86 -4.87 -4.25 7.34
C TYR A 86 -5.81 -3.92 6.18
N VAL A 87 -5.25 -3.69 4.99
CA VAL A 87 -6.04 -3.37 3.80
C VAL A 87 -6.40 -4.67 3.06
N PRO A 88 -7.66 -4.89 2.62
CA PRO A 88 -7.99 -6.08 1.85
C PRO A 88 -7.19 -6.14 0.54
N TRP A 89 -6.59 -7.30 0.24
CA TRP A 89 -5.73 -7.48 -0.93
C TRP A 89 -6.39 -7.04 -2.25
N GLU A 90 -7.61 -7.52 -2.51
CA GLU A 90 -8.36 -7.19 -3.72
C GLU A 90 -8.65 -5.69 -3.83
N TYR A 91 -8.90 -5.03 -2.70
CA TYR A 91 -9.10 -3.59 -2.66
C TYR A 91 -7.79 -2.85 -2.97
N ALA A 92 -6.68 -3.26 -2.35
CA ALA A 92 -5.38 -2.64 -2.59
C ALA A 92 -4.95 -2.77 -4.06
N ARG A 93 -5.15 -3.96 -4.65
CA ARG A 93 -4.89 -4.22 -6.08
C ARG A 93 -5.69 -3.29 -6.97
N GLY A 94 -7.01 -3.28 -6.83
CA GLY A 94 -7.88 -2.42 -7.66
C GLY A 94 -7.58 -0.93 -7.47
N TYR A 95 -7.20 -0.50 -6.26
CA TYR A 95 -6.84 0.89 -5.97
C TYR A 95 -5.54 1.29 -6.69
N VAL A 96 -4.48 0.49 -6.55
CA VAL A 96 -3.19 0.77 -7.19
C VAL A 96 -3.28 0.68 -8.71
N ASP A 97 -4.03 -0.28 -9.27
CA ASP A 97 -4.27 -0.38 -10.71
C ASP A 97 -4.98 0.87 -11.24
N ALA A 98 -6.02 1.33 -10.55
CA ALA A 98 -6.73 2.55 -10.94
C ALA A 98 -5.83 3.79 -10.89
N LEU A 99 -4.94 3.90 -9.88
CA LEU A 99 -3.96 4.97 -9.81
C LEU A 99 -2.95 4.92 -10.97
N ALA A 100 -2.49 3.72 -11.32
CA ALA A 100 -1.58 3.52 -12.43
C ALA A 100 -2.20 3.93 -13.77
N ASP A 101 -3.46 3.57 -14.02
CA ASP A 101 -4.21 3.92 -15.24
C ASP A 101 -4.35 5.43 -15.45
N VAL A 102 -4.50 6.21 -14.37
CA VAL A 102 -4.63 7.67 -14.43
C VAL A 102 -3.29 8.41 -14.31
N GLY A 103 -2.17 7.68 -14.29
CA GLY A 103 -0.81 8.23 -14.21
C GLY A 103 -0.48 8.90 -12.88
N VAL A 104 -1.09 8.44 -11.78
CA VAL A 104 -0.81 8.93 -10.42
C VAL A 104 0.08 7.89 -9.73
N HIS A 105 1.36 8.21 -9.57
CA HIS A 105 2.34 7.27 -9.03
C HIS A 105 3.01 7.73 -7.74
N GLU A 106 2.78 8.98 -7.31
CA GLU A 106 3.51 9.57 -6.18
C GLU A 106 2.62 10.53 -5.39
N ARG A 107 2.75 10.51 -4.06
CA ARG A 107 2.12 11.50 -3.20
C ARG A 107 2.79 12.85 -3.42
N VAL A 108 1.99 13.88 -3.66
CA VAL A 108 2.54 15.24 -3.73
C VAL A 108 2.97 15.69 -2.35
N ASP A 109 4.25 15.97 -2.21
CA ASP A 109 4.86 16.51 -1.00
C ASP A 109 4.20 17.83 -0.57
N VAL A 110 4.12 18.03 0.75
CA VAL A 110 3.71 19.29 1.36
C VAL A 110 4.80 19.79 2.31
N ASP A 111 5.53 20.81 1.89
CA ASP A 111 6.70 21.32 2.64
C ASP A 111 6.32 22.17 3.85
N ALA A 112 5.10 22.71 3.87
CA ALA A 112 4.63 23.57 4.94
C ALA A 112 3.12 23.40 5.15
N CYS A 113 2.70 23.39 6.42
CA CYS A 113 1.29 23.32 6.76
C CYS A 113 0.55 24.60 6.33
N PRO A 114 -0.56 24.53 5.58
CA PRO A 114 -1.29 25.71 5.13
C PRO A 114 -1.93 26.51 6.28
N ARG A 115 -2.19 25.87 7.44
CA ARG A 115 -2.78 26.52 8.62
C ARG A 115 -1.73 27.12 9.55
N CYS A 116 -0.85 26.30 10.12
CA CYS A 116 0.09 26.74 11.15
C CYS A 116 1.44 27.20 10.60
N ARG A 117 1.66 27.08 9.28
CA ARG A 117 2.90 27.45 8.57
C ARG A 117 4.16 26.74 9.06
N TRP A 118 4.01 25.65 9.80
CA TRP A 118 5.14 24.83 10.23
C TRP A 118 5.76 24.14 9.01
N LEU A 119 7.09 24.25 8.90
CA LEU A 119 7.87 23.53 7.90
C LEU A 119 7.90 22.06 8.25
N ILE A 120 7.44 21.22 7.33
CA ILE A 120 7.30 19.79 7.55
C ILE A 120 8.64 19.12 7.16
N PRO A 121 9.29 18.40 8.10
CA PRO A 121 10.49 17.62 7.80
C PRO A 121 10.25 16.66 6.63
N GLN A 122 11.28 16.42 5.80
CA GLN A 122 11.16 15.63 4.58
C GLN A 122 10.47 14.28 4.79
N GLN A 123 10.81 13.59 5.88
CA GLN A 123 10.29 12.26 6.25
C GLN A 123 8.79 12.27 6.57
N LEU A 124 8.16 13.44 6.72
CA LEU A 124 6.77 13.61 7.14
C LEU A 124 5.90 14.32 6.09
N ARG A 125 6.44 14.68 4.92
CA ARG A 125 5.72 15.46 3.89
C ARG A 125 4.59 14.69 3.21
N GLU A 126 4.67 13.37 3.25
CA GLU A 126 3.66 12.44 2.73
C GLU A 126 2.53 12.13 3.73
N GLY A 127 2.64 12.60 4.98
CA GLY A 127 1.61 12.42 6.00
C GLY A 127 0.26 13.06 5.63
N ASN A 128 -0.85 12.49 6.09
CA ASN A 128 -2.19 13.02 5.79
C ASN A 128 -2.54 14.29 6.57
N PHE A 129 -1.88 14.48 7.72
CA PHE A 129 -2.14 15.58 8.66
C PHE A 129 -0.84 16.29 9.04
N CYS A 130 -0.94 17.58 9.35
CA CYS A 130 0.16 18.33 9.91
C CYS A 130 0.55 17.78 11.29
N PRO A 131 1.80 17.33 11.51
CA PRO A 131 2.24 16.78 12.79
C PRO A 131 2.14 17.75 13.96
N ARG A 132 2.16 19.07 13.67
CA ARG A 132 2.10 20.11 14.69
C ARG A 132 0.68 20.49 15.11
N CYS A 133 -0.27 20.54 14.18
CA CYS A 133 -1.60 21.11 14.45
C CYS A 133 -2.77 20.27 13.96
N GLY A 134 -2.52 19.07 13.42
CA GLY A 134 -3.54 18.13 12.97
C GLY A 134 -4.31 18.57 11.72
N THR A 135 -3.93 19.66 11.05
CA THR A 135 -4.63 20.11 9.84
C THR A 135 -4.46 19.10 8.70
N PRO A 136 -5.54 18.66 8.04
CA PRO A 136 -5.44 17.82 6.85
C PRO A 136 -4.61 18.50 5.76
N LEU A 137 -3.65 17.78 5.18
CA LEU A 137 -2.76 18.29 4.13
C LEU A 137 -3.32 18.08 2.72
N LEU A 138 -4.43 17.34 2.58
CA LEU A 138 -5.09 17.03 1.31
C LEU A 138 -5.38 18.27 0.45
N ARG A 139 -5.88 19.35 1.06
CA ARG A 139 -6.17 20.60 0.34
C ARG A 139 -4.93 21.17 -0.33
N GLU A 140 -3.80 21.20 0.38
CA GLU A 140 -2.55 21.74 -0.15
C GLU A 140 -1.99 20.85 -1.26
N ARG A 141 -2.11 19.52 -1.14
CA ARG A 141 -1.75 18.59 -2.22
C ARG A 141 -2.55 18.84 -3.48
N LEU A 142 -3.88 18.86 -3.36
CA LEU A 142 -4.76 19.09 -4.50
C LEU A 142 -4.52 20.48 -5.10
N ARG A 143 -4.27 21.49 -4.27
CA ARG A 143 -3.90 22.82 -4.76
C ARG A 143 -2.64 22.78 -5.63
N ARG A 144 -1.58 22.09 -5.18
CA ARG A 144 -0.33 21.90 -5.94
C ARG A 144 -0.57 21.15 -7.26
N VAL A 145 -1.28 20.02 -7.22
CA VAL A 145 -1.60 19.22 -8.43
C VAL A 145 -2.40 20.03 -9.44
N LEU A 146 -3.51 20.64 -9.02
CA LEU A 146 -4.42 21.37 -9.90
C LEU A 146 -3.74 22.61 -10.48
N THR A 147 -2.94 23.33 -9.67
CA THR A 147 -2.12 24.45 -10.16
C THR A 147 -1.09 23.97 -11.19
N GLY A 148 -0.39 22.87 -10.92
CA GLY A 148 0.58 22.28 -11.84
C GLY A 148 -0.04 21.80 -13.16
N ARG A 149 -1.32 21.40 -13.13
CA ARG A 149 -2.11 21.03 -14.32
C ARG A 149 -2.77 22.23 -15.02
N GLY A 150 -2.54 23.45 -14.55
CA GLY A 150 -3.08 24.67 -15.16
C GLY A 150 -4.59 24.86 -14.97
N VAL A 151 -5.19 24.24 -13.95
CA VAL A 151 -6.61 24.42 -13.64
C VAL A 151 -6.83 25.85 -13.13
N PRO A 152 -7.74 26.65 -13.73
CA PRO A 152 -8.02 28.00 -13.26
C PRO A 152 -8.83 27.97 -11.96
N ASP A 153 -8.66 29.02 -11.14
CA ASP A 153 -9.40 29.22 -9.88
C ASP A 153 -9.45 27.99 -8.96
N VAL A 154 -8.27 27.39 -8.74
CA VAL A 154 -8.08 26.19 -7.91
C VAL A 154 -8.73 26.34 -6.53
N ASP A 155 -8.64 27.52 -5.91
CA ASP A 155 -9.24 27.74 -4.59
C ASP A 155 -10.77 27.67 -4.62
N ALA A 156 -11.43 28.13 -5.70
CA ALA A 156 -12.88 27.96 -5.85
C ALA A 156 -13.25 26.50 -6.11
N VAL A 157 -12.47 25.78 -6.94
CA VAL A 157 -12.67 24.34 -7.18
C VAL A 157 -12.59 23.55 -5.87
N LEU A 158 -11.56 23.81 -5.06
CA LEU A 158 -11.39 23.13 -3.77
C LEU A 158 -12.51 23.47 -2.78
N ARG A 159 -12.95 24.73 -2.70
CA ARG A 159 -14.10 25.11 -1.87
C ARG A 159 -15.38 24.41 -2.33
N ALA A 160 -15.64 24.34 -3.63
CA ALA A 160 -16.80 23.66 -4.19
C ALA A 160 -16.78 22.15 -3.90
N ALA A 161 -15.59 21.56 -3.82
CA ALA A 161 -15.37 20.16 -3.42
C ALA A 161 -15.42 19.93 -1.89
N GLY A 162 -15.77 20.95 -1.09
CA GLY A 162 -15.88 20.81 0.37
C GLY A 162 -14.55 20.84 1.12
N LEU A 163 -13.48 21.37 0.51
CA LEU A 163 -12.15 21.50 1.11
C LEU A 163 -11.85 22.98 1.47
N PRO A 164 -12.34 23.48 2.63
CA PRO A 164 -12.14 24.86 3.05
C PRO A 164 -10.68 25.14 3.40
N GLY A 165 -10.26 26.40 3.16
CA GLY A 165 -8.89 26.90 3.40
C GLY A 165 -8.63 27.26 4.86
#